data_AF-A0A2M7W4Y7-F1
#
_entry.id   AF-A0A2M7W4Y7-F1
#
_cell.length_a   1.000
_cell.length_b   1.000
_cell.length_c   1.000
_cell.angle_alpha   90.00
_cell.angle_beta   90.00
_cell.angle_gamma   90.00
#
_symmetry.space_group_name_H-M   'P 1'
#
loop_
_entity.id
_entity.type
_entity.pdbx_description
1 polymer ?
#
loop_
_entity_poly.entity_id
_entity_poly.type
_entity_poly.pdbx_seq_one_letter_code
_entity_poly.pdbx_strand_id
1 'polypeptide(L)'
;MKRISKIHLEQGDNPVMPSYLKRYFWDIDFSKLDPDKYSTYVIERILDLGDVDAIKWLFDKYSKYEIKETVKNTRRLSKKSLNYWLIVLDLEPWRQQALARKQNAIWNY
;
A
#
# COMPACT_ATOMS: atom_id res chain seq x y z
N MET A 1 35.63 -4.63 15.28
CA MET A 1 36.03 -3.71 14.19
C MET A 1 35.18 -2.45 14.29
N LYS A 2 35.81 -1.27 14.27
CA LYS A 2 35.23 0.03 14.63
C LYS A 2 34.29 0.59 13.55
N ARG A 3 33.15 1.15 13.96
CA ARG A 3 32.78 2.55 13.64
C ARG A 3 31.67 3.04 14.57
N ILE A 4 32.09 3.67 15.66
CA ILE A 4 31.31 4.65 16.39
C ILE A 4 31.64 6.00 15.74
N SER A 5 30.67 6.67 15.13
CA SER A 5 30.64 8.14 15.00
C SER A 5 29.43 8.60 14.19
N LYS A 6 28.30 8.84 14.86
CA LYS A 6 27.50 10.07 14.65
C LYS A 6 26.42 10.17 15.73
N ILE A 7 26.71 11.00 16.73
CA ILE A 7 25.72 11.69 17.52
C ILE A 7 25.76 13.13 17.02
N HIS A 8 24.67 13.60 16.44
CA HIS A 8 24.19 15.00 16.47
C HIS A 8 22.66 14.94 16.34
N LEU A 9 22.01 15.68 17.23
CA LEU A 9 20.56 15.77 17.45
C LEU A 9 19.86 16.63 16.37
N GLU A 10 18.56 16.36 16.24
CA GLU A 10 17.48 17.26 15.75
C GLU A 10 17.44 17.66 14.26
N GLN A 11 16.78 16.83 13.45
CA GLN A 11 15.66 17.22 12.57
C GLN A 11 14.79 15.97 12.35
N GLY A 12 13.46 16.11 12.42
CA GLY A 12 12.52 15.04 12.10
C GLY A 12 12.53 14.72 10.61
N ASP A 13 13.41 13.83 10.18
CA ASP A 13 13.34 13.22 8.85
C ASP A 13 12.23 12.19 8.84
N ASN A 14 11.00 12.69 8.66
CA ASN A 14 9.88 11.88 8.19
C ASN A 14 10.34 11.21 6.88
N PRO A 15 10.28 9.87 6.72
CA PRO A 15 10.74 9.23 5.50
C PRO A 15 9.97 9.78 4.29
N VAL A 16 10.64 10.67 3.55
CA VAL A 16 10.03 11.43 2.47
C VAL A 16 9.65 10.44 1.37
N MET A 17 8.35 10.32 1.11
CA MET A 17 7.86 9.50 0.00
C MET A 17 8.34 10.07 -1.34
N PRO A 18 8.73 9.22 -2.31
CA PRO A 18 9.12 9.67 -3.63
C PRO A 18 8.05 10.54 -4.29
N SER A 19 8.47 11.67 -4.87
CA SER A 19 7.57 12.66 -5.45
C SER A 19 6.71 12.12 -6.60
N TYR A 20 7.19 11.12 -7.34
CA TYR A 20 6.43 10.49 -8.42
C TYR A 20 5.19 9.73 -7.93
N LEU A 21 5.15 9.33 -6.65
CA LEU A 21 3.98 8.69 -6.04
C LEU A 21 2.83 9.67 -5.80
N LYS A 22 3.09 10.99 -5.79
CA LYS A 22 2.09 12.02 -5.52
C LYS A 22 0.84 11.90 -6.41
N ARG A 23 1.00 11.45 -7.66
CA ARG A 23 -0.11 11.23 -8.60
C ARG A 23 -1.17 10.24 -8.10
N TYR A 24 -0.80 9.33 -7.19
CA TYR A 24 -1.71 8.36 -6.60
C TYR A 24 -2.48 8.89 -5.40
N PHE A 25 -2.12 10.06 -4.85
CA PHE A 25 -2.66 10.61 -3.60
C PHE A 25 -3.27 11.99 -3.84
N TRP A 26 -4.11 12.12 -4.86
CA TRP A 26 -4.72 13.38 -5.28
C TRP A 26 -5.77 13.92 -4.28
N ASP A 27 -6.30 13.06 -3.42
CA ASP A 27 -7.35 13.31 -2.43
C ASP A 27 -6.82 13.80 -1.07
N ILE A 28 -5.51 13.79 -0.85
CA ILE A 28 -4.89 14.17 0.42
C ILE A 28 -3.69 15.09 0.22
N ASP A 29 -3.31 15.80 1.27
CA ASP A 29 -2.06 16.56 1.30
C ASP A 29 -0.87 15.61 1.39
N PHE A 30 -0.27 15.28 0.23
CA PHE A 30 0.89 14.38 0.12
C PHE A 30 2.06 14.79 1.02
N SER A 31 2.22 16.10 1.32
CA SER A 31 3.30 16.59 2.18
C SER A 31 3.13 16.21 3.65
N LYS A 32 1.90 15.88 4.06
CA LYS A 32 1.54 15.49 5.44
C LYS A 32 1.31 13.98 5.57
N LEU A 33 1.40 13.23 4.48
CA LEU A 33 1.21 11.78 4.51
C LEU A 33 2.46 11.12 5.10
N ASP A 34 2.29 10.54 6.28
CA ASP A 34 3.27 9.65 6.89
C ASP A 34 2.99 8.20 6.42
N PRO A 35 3.87 7.61 5.59
CA PRO A 35 3.66 6.28 5.04
C PRO A 35 3.75 5.16 6.10
N ASP A 36 4.42 5.38 7.23
CA ASP A 36 4.54 4.39 8.28
C ASP A 36 3.31 4.41 9.18
N LYS A 37 2.79 5.61 9.49
CA LYS A 37 1.55 5.77 10.26
C LYS A 37 0.30 5.35 9.49
N TYR A 38 0.28 5.54 8.18
CA TYR A 38 -0.87 5.24 7.31
C TYR A 38 -0.58 4.10 6.31
N SER A 39 0.22 3.12 6.73
CA SER A 39 0.71 2.01 5.89
C SER A 39 -0.41 1.29 5.13
N THR A 40 -1.50 0.89 5.79
CA THR A 40 -2.64 0.24 5.15
C THR A 40 -3.19 1.06 3.98
N TYR A 41 -3.36 2.36 4.15
CA TYR A 41 -3.91 3.23 3.10
C TYR A 41 -2.93 3.38 1.93
N VAL A 42 -1.63 3.53 2.22
CA VAL A 42 -0.59 3.62 1.19
C VAL A 42 -0.50 2.32 0.40
N ILE A 43 -0.46 1.18 1.09
CA ILE A 43 -0.44 -0.16 0.48
C ILE A 43 -1.68 -0.34 -0.40
N GLU A 44 -2.89 -0.10 0.11
CA GLU A 44 -4.13 -0.19 -0.66
C GLU A 44 -4.07 0.67 -1.92
N ARG A 45 -3.63 1.93 -1.79
CA ARG A 45 -3.61 2.89 -2.89
C ARG A 45 -2.66 2.46 -4.00
N ILE A 46 -1.44 2.07 -3.63
CA ILE A 46 -0.42 1.68 -4.59
C ILE A 46 -0.74 0.32 -5.22
N LEU A 47 -1.31 -0.62 -4.47
CA LEU A 47 -1.76 -1.90 -5.05
C LEU A 47 -2.93 -1.73 -6.05
N ASP A 48 -3.78 -0.72 -5.88
CA ASP A 48 -4.93 -0.52 -6.77
C ASP A 48 -4.61 0.34 -8.00
N LEU A 49 -3.77 1.36 -7.84
CA LEU A 49 -3.51 2.36 -8.89
C LEU A 49 -2.05 2.42 -9.37
N GLY A 50 -1.12 1.80 -8.65
CA GLY A 50 0.32 1.90 -8.87
C GLY A 50 0.80 1.30 -10.19
N ASP A 51 1.83 1.91 -10.77
CA ASP A 51 2.60 1.33 -11.87
C ASP A 51 3.77 0.50 -11.33
N VAL A 52 4.59 -0.04 -12.24
CA VAL A 52 5.70 -0.94 -11.89
C VAL A 52 6.67 -0.28 -10.90
N ASP A 53 7.00 1.00 -11.09
CA ASP A 53 7.91 1.73 -10.20
C ASP A 53 7.31 1.93 -8.81
N ALA A 54 6.02 2.27 -8.74
CA ALA A 54 5.31 2.40 -7.49
C ALA A 54 5.20 1.07 -6.73
N ILE A 55 4.91 -0.02 -7.44
CA ILE A 55 4.89 -1.37 -6.88
C ILE A 55 6.27 -1.76 -6.35
N LYS A 56 7.34 -1.48 -7.10
CA LYS A 56 8.71 -1.77 -6.65
C LYS A 56 9.01 -1.03 -5.34
N TRP A 57 8.70 0.26 -5.28
CA TRP A 57 8.87 1.05 -4.05
C TRP A 57 8.05 0.47 -2.88
N LEU A 58 6.83 0.00 -3.13
CA LEU A 58 5.98 -0.60 -2.11
C LEU A 58 6.66 -1.83 -1.48
N PHE A 59 7.21 -2.73 -2.30
CA PHE A 59 7.88 -3.93 -1.83
C PHE A 59 9.26 -3.66 -1.19
N ASP A 60 9.90 -2.54 -1.55
CA ASP A 60 11.13 -2.09 -0.90
C ASP A 60 10.85 -1.44 0.47
N LYS A 61 9.70 -0.77 0.63
CA LYS A 61 9.33 -0.02 1.85
C LYS A 61 8.64 -0.88 2.90
N TYR A 62 7.70 -1.75 2.52
CA TYR A 62 6.90 -2.56 3.46
C TYR A 62 7.30 -4.03 3.41
N SER A 63 7.19 -4.71 4.55
CA SER A 63 7.41 -6.15 4.57
C SER A 63 6.33 -6.89 3.76
N LYS A 64 6.71 -8.03 3.18
CA LYS A 64 5.76 -8.91 2.49
C LYS A 64 4.60 -9.34 3.41
N TYR A 65 4.83 -9.43 4.72
CA TYR A 65 3.81 -9.73 5.70
C TYR A 65 2.76 -8.62 5.79
N GLU A 66 3.18 -7.35 5.94
CA GLU A 66 2.26 -6.21 5.99
C GLU A 66 1.41 -6.10 4.73
N ILE A 67 2.03 -6.24 3.55
CA ILE A 67 1.33 -6.23 2.27
C ILE A 67 0.27 -7.33 2.21
N LYS A 68 0.65 -8.57 2.58
CA LYS A 68 -0.29 -9.71 2.62
C LYS A 68 -1.45 -9.47 3.59
N GLU A 69 -1.16 -8.97 4.78
CA GLU A 69 -2.19 -8.69 5.79
C GLU A 69 -3.12 -7.56 5.34
N THR A 70 -2.62 -6.52 4.67
CA THR A 70 -3.47 -5.50 4.06
C THR A 70 -4.39 -6.11 3.00
N VAL A 71 -3.86 -6.92 2.08
CA VAL A 71 -4.64 -7.58 1.02
C VAL A 71 -5.70 -8.53 1.59
N LYS A 72 -5.43 -9.23 2.68
CA LYS A 72 -6.41 -10.13 3.34
C LYS A 72 -7.54 -9.40 4.06
N ASN A 73 -7.31 -8.19 4.54
CA ASN A 73 -8.25 -7.48 5.40
C ASN A 73 -8.96 -6.30 4.71
N THR A 74 -8.41 -5.83 3.59
CA THR A 74 -8.97 -4.68 2.86
C THR A 74 -10.29 -4.99 2.17
N ARG A 75 -11.14 -3.96 2.10
CA ARG A 75 -12.37 -3.91 1.29
C ARG A 75 -12.32 -2.81 0.23
N ARG A 76 -11.19 -2.12 0.12
CA ARG A 76 -11.03 -0.90 -0.69
C ARG A 76 -10.43 -1.16 -2.06
N LEU A 77 -9.68 -2.26 -2.21
CA LEU A 77 -9.18 -2.68 -3.52
C LEU A 77 -10.33 -2.98 -4.47
N SER A 78 -10.18 -2.57 -5.72
CA SER A 78 -11.07 -3.04 -6.79
C SER A 78 -10.98 -4.57 -6.90
N LYS A 79 -12.07 -5.20 -7.37
CA LYS A 79 -12.12 -6.66 -7.58
C LYS A 79 -10.99 -7.16 -8.48
N LYS A 80 -10.63 -6.38 -9.50
CA LYS A 80 -9.54 -6.71 -10.43
C LYS A 80 -8.19 -6.75 -9.70
N SER A 81 -7.85 -5.68 -8.98
CA SER A 81 -6.60 -5.59 -8.24
C SER A 81 -6.53 -6.65 -7.14
N LEU A 82 -7.61 -6.85 -6.39
CA LEU A 82 -7.67 -7.87 -5.35
C LEU A 82 -7.39 -9.27 -5.92
N ASN A 83 -8.07 -9.66 -7.00
CA ASN A 83 -7.83 -10.96 -7.64
C ASN A 83 -6.39 -11.12 -8.13
N TYR A 84 -5.83 -10.08 -8.76
CA TYR A 84 -4.44 -10.07 -9.20
C TYR A 84 -3.48 -10.30 -8.04
N TRP A 85 -3.64 -9.55 -6.95
CA TRP A 85 -2.75 -9.64 -5.79
C TRP A 85 -2.92 -10.92 -4.99
N LEU A 86 -4.11 -11.52 -4.95
CA LEU A 86 -4.28 -12.85 -4.36
C LEU A 86 -3.43 -13.90 -5.07
N ILE A 87 -3.35 -13.84 -6.41
CA ILE A 87 -2.53 -14.75 -7.22
C ILE A 87 -1.05 -14.44 -7.01
N VAL A 88 -0.63 -13.18 -7.17
CA VAL A 88 0.79 -12.76 -7.09
C VAL A 88 1.38 -13.02 -5.70
N LEU A 89 0.59 -12.83 -4.65
CA LEU A 89 1.05 -13.02 -3.27
C LEU A 89 0.86 -14.45 -2.77
N ASP A 90 0.28 -15.36 -3.57
CA ASP A 90 -0.05 -16.73 -3.18
C ASP A 90 -0.90 -16.74 -1.89
N LEU A 91 -2.12 -16.19 -2.01
CA LEU A 91 -3.08 -16.03 -0.93
C LEU A 91 -4.41 -16.74 -1.26
N GLU A 92 -4.87 -17.56 -0.31
CA GLU A 92 -6.14 -18.27 -0.45
C GLU A 92 -7.36 -17.33 -0.35
N PRO A 93 -8.33 -17.43 -1.27
CA PRO A 93 -9.42 -16.46 -1.41
C PRO A 93 -10.60 -16.60 -0.42
N TRP A 94 -10.53 -17.46 0.60
CA TRP A 94 -11.70 -17.97 1.33
C TRP A 94 -12.59 -16.90 1.99
N ARG A 95 -12.06 -15.73 2.35
CA ARG A 95 -12.86 -14.58 2.87
C ARG A 95 -13.14 -13.48 1.83
N GLN A 96 -12.27 -13.36 0.84
CA GLN A 96 -12.21 -12.19 -0.06
C GLN A 96 -13.15 -12.28 -1.26
N GLN A 97 -13.43 -13.50 -1.76
CA GLN A 97 -14.42 -13.69 -2.84
C GLN A 97 -15.86 -13.34 -2.40
N ALA A 98 -16.19 -13.55 -1.12
CA ALA A 98 -17.51 -13.20 -0.58
C ALA A 98 -17.72 -11.67 -0.52
N LEU A 99 -16.69 -10.92 -0.17
CA LEU A 99 -16.75 -9.45 -0.10
C LEU A 99 -16.78 -8.81 -1.49
N ALA A 100 -16.01 -9.33 -2.45
CA ALA A 100 -16.01 -8.86 -3.83
C ALA A 100 -17.36 -9.04 -4.54
N ARG A 101 -18.16 -10.04 -4.15
CA ARG A 101 -19.53 -10.22 -4.69
C ARG A 101 -20.49 -9.09 -4.29
N LYS A 102 -20.27 -8.44 -3.14
CA LYS A 102 -21.20 -7.43 -2.60
C LYS A 102 -21.05 -6.04 -3.24
N GLN A 103 -19.86 -5.68 -3.73
CA GLN A 103 -19.64 -4.38 -4.38
C GLN A 103 -20.40 -4.22 -5.71
N ASN A 104 -20.69 -5.33 -6.43
CA ASN A 104 -21.36 -5.31 -7.73
C ASN A 104 -22.90 -5.24 -7.66
N ALA A 105 -23.49 -5.10 -6.47
CA ALA A 105 -24.95 -5.19 -6.30
C ALA A 105 -25.70 -3.86 -6.46
N ILE A 106 -25.02 -2.73 -6.74
CA ILE A 106 -25.65 -1.40 -6.62
C ILE A 106 -26.02 -0.78 -7.99
N TRP A 107 -25.45 -1.22 -9.11
CA TRP A 107 -25.85 -0.69 -10.43
C TRP A 107 -25.83 -1.79 -11.51
N ASN A 108 -27.03 -2.28 -11.86
CA ASN A 108 -27.27 -2.93 -13.15
C ASN A 108 -27.95 -1.89 -14.04
N TYR A 109 -27.21 -1.35 -15.00
CA TYR A 109 -27.75 -0.68 -16.20
C TYR A 109 -27.49 -1.59 -17.40
#